data_AF-A0A953R992-F1
#
_entry.id   AF-A0A953R992-F1
#
_cell.length_a   1.000
_cell.length_b   1.000
_cell.length_c   1.000
_cell.angle_alpha   90.00
_cell.angle_beta   90.00
_cell.angle_gamma   90.00
#
_symmetry.space_group_name_H-M   'P 1'
#
loop_
_entity.id
_entity.type
_entity.pdbx_description
1 polymer ?
#
loop_
_entity_poly.entity_id
_entity_poly.type
_entity_poly.pdbx_seq_one_letter_code
_entity_poly.pdbx_strand_id
1 'polypeptide(L)'
;MPGIQQIFFLPPMAVARLGGSDQPLDSFNWIEDPSLHGAGKTVIDPAVTLEVQQDGSVRPFMPGTIQFRDGNLMRPTAPFLELWARVSGVQELQPLTTALLSQNQATLANVSYTVTAANRKAARRTGDEACAYTATIAVVGNDHAAHPLAASSIGPRPLVSPDRPIPLGSFQVIRPASAAEFNVNLDTLRVRYTPARGEVYGAPGAVNGTDQETGRSFEMVPAVNRILNSDATWITYNADETRFDNPEPADTYDGADDSTRQELSFGVVDDTCDVIIEAVVVVNSTVRLSAVARVFCGPPDFAPDRRPFVSLADELIDRDPPANETPESLDDALQRVGDFFQRAYETASLANVDAMRDRSLSGQRASPFAPATTLNDSMTERDPLFDQTENLNSRPTTHERLPYASVAHAVHEPLADLEDLALFLRTNADKVKRIVRPPFGAFSDLAESVDASAAPNPDHRDPRNDRDNLFDMRMPPYMRDADASPLSITRRQYRTLMDVVQRLQAQPAAPVSGAAPVADAAPAAEPPQTPVRKHVRRVAKRRGLQ
;
A
#
# COMPACT_ATOMS: atom_id res chain seq x y z
N MET A 1 2.50 31.71 29.04
CA MET A 1 3.45 30.88 28.26
C MET A 1 2.64 30.02 27.32
N PRO A 2 3.10 29.76 26.09
CA PRO A 2 2.38 28.90 25.15
C PRO A 2 2.38 27.45 25.67
N GLY A 3 1.23 26.99 26.14
CA GLY A 3 1.06 25.65 26.68
C GLY A 3 0.83 24.60 25.59
N ILE A 4 1.34 23.38 25.80
CA ILE A 4 1.00 22.23 24.94
C ILE A 4 -0.46 21.85 25.19
N GLN A 5 -1.28 21.85 24.14
CA GLN A 5 -2.71 21.53 24.20
C GLN A 5 -2.99 20.08 23.83
N GLN A 6 -2.26 19.56 22.84
CA GLN A 6 -2.41 18.20 22.32
C GLN A 6 -1.06 17.69 21.83
N ILE A 7 -0.90 16.37 21.82
CA ILE A 7 0.22 15.68 21.18
C ILE A 7 -0.33 14.64 20.19
N PHE A 8 0.46 14.33 19.17
CA PHE A 8 0.14 13.31 18.16
C PHE A 8 1.44 12.80 17.55
N PHE A 9 1.39 11.60 16.96
CA PHE A 9 2.49 11.09 16.17
C PHE A 9 2.39 11.57 14.73
N LEU A 10 3.52 11.91 14.11
CA LEU A 10 3.66 12.07 12.66
C LEU A 10 4.76 11.13 12.13
N PRO A 11 4.42 10.22 11.20
CA PRO A 11 3.06 9.89 10.78
C PRO A 11 2.29 9.17 11.91
N PRO A 12 0.94 9.23 11.94
CA PRO A 12 0.12 8.48 12.92
C PRO A 12 0.05 6.98 12.58
N MET A 13 0.45 6.61 11.38
CA MET A 13 0.58 5.22 10.96
C MET A 13 1.79 5.02 10.03
N ALA A 14 2.39 3.84 10.09
CA ALA A 14 3.47 3.45 9.20
C ALA A 14 3.37 1.98 8.81
N VAL A 15 3.94 1.64 7.65
CA VAL A 15 4.13 0.24 7.24
C VAL A 15 5.59 -0.13 7.50
N ALA A 16 5.82 -1.08 8.39
CA ALA A 16 7.10 -1.74 8.52
C ALA A 16 7.15 -2.94 7.57
N ARG A 17 8.32 -3.24 7.04
CA ARG A 17 8.51 -4.35 6.09
C ARG A 17 9.47 -5.35 6.71
N LEU A 18 9.05 -6.60 6.82
CA LEU A 18 9.89 -7.68 7.36
C LEU A 18 11.18 -7.80 6.55
N GLY A 19 12.26 -8.23 7.21
CA GLY A 19 13.54 -8.42 6.55
C GLY A 19 14.55 -9.10 7.45
N GLY A 20 15.25 -10.09 6.89
CA GLY A 20 16.24 -10.86 7.63
C GLY A 20 17.59 -10.17 7.83
N SER A 21 17.85 -9.00 7.25
CA SER A 21 19.09 -8.24 7.49
C SER A 21 19.02 -7.47 8.80
N ASP A 22 20.16 -7.32 9.47
CA ASP A 22 20.28 -6.47 10.66
C ASP A 22 20.38 -4.98 10.30
N GLN A 23 20.59 -4.66 9.01
CA GLN A 23 20.66 -3.30 8.48
C GLN A 23 19.31 -2.91 7.86
N PRO A 24 18.62 -1.90 8.41
CA PRO A 24 17.36 -1.42 7.84
C PRO A 24 17.55 -0.74 6.49
N LEU A 25 16.50 -0.73 5.69
CA LEU A 25 16.46 -0.12 4.36
C LEU A 25 16.63 1.40 4.47
N ASP A 26 17.48 1.95 3.61
CA ASP A 26 17.69 3.39 3.49
C ASP A 26 16.43 4.09 2.96
N SER A 27 16.19 5.33 3.38
CA SER A 27 15.05 6.14 2.95
C SER A 27 15.17 6.50 1.46
N PHE A 28 14.03 6.54 0.77
CA PHE A 28 13.93 7.02 -0.60
C PHE A 28 12.60 7.73 -0.84
N ASN A 29 12.54 8.53 -1.90
CA ASN A 29 11.32 9.15 -2.40
C ASN A 29 10.98 8.63 -3.79
N TRP A 30 9.70 8.64 -4.15
CA TRP A 30 9.28 8.53 -5.55
C TRP A 30 9.53 9.84 -6.28
N ILE A 31 10.14 9.75 -7.44
CA ILE A 31 10.31 10.86 -8.36
C ILE A 31 9.91 10.42 -9.78
N GLU A 32 9.58 11.41 -10.60
CA GLU A 32 9.52 11.23 -12.05
C GLU A 32 10.96 11.07 -12.57
N ASP A 33 11.20 10.04 -13.40
CA ASP A 33 12.51 9.76 -13.98
C ASP A 33 13.01 10.98 -14.75
N PRO A 34 14.13 11.60 -14.31
CA PRO A 34 14.61 12.83 -14.90
C PRO A 34 15.34 12.62 -16.23
N SER A 35 15.55 11.37 -16.65
CA SER A 35 16.30 11.05 -17.87
C SER A 35 15.45 11.23 -19.12
N LEU A 36 16.11 11.51 -20.25
CA LEU A 36 15.46 11.63 -21.56
C LEU A 36 14.74 10.34 -21.99
N HIS A 37 15.17 9.19 -21.48
CA HIS A 37 14.59 7.87 -21.76
C HIS A 37 13.56 7.43 -20.71
N GLY A 38 13.48 8.16 -19.59
CA GLY A 38 12.60 7.85 -18.47
C GLY A 38 11.13 8.04 -18.79
N ALA A 39 10.81 8.96 -19.71
CA ALA A 39 9.46 9.20 -20.24
C ALA A 39 8.38 9.34 -19.15
N GLY A 40 8.70 10.02 -18.04
CA GLY A 40 7.74 10.26 -16.96
C GLY A 40 7.54 9.09 -15.99
N LYS A 41 8.28 7.99 -16.14
CA LYS A 41 8.16 6.80 -15.26
C LYS A 41 8.52 7.12 -13.83
N THR A 42 7.84 6.49 -12.88
CA THR A 42 8.25 6.56 -11.47
C THR A 42 9.57 5.80 -11.28
N VAL A 43 10.51 6.45 -10.60
CA VAL A 43 11.73 5.83 -10.07
C VAL A 43 11.90 6.22 -8.60
N ILE A 44 12.78 5.52 -7.90
CA ILE A 44 13.16 5.85 -6.52
C ILE A 44 14.44 6.69 -6.52
N ASP A 45 14.48 7.68 -5.64
CA ASP A 45 15.65 8.54 -5.40
C ASP A 45 16.04 8.48 -3.93
N PRO A 46 17.34 8.28 -3.59
CA PRO A 46 17.78 8.29 -2.21
C PRO A 46 17.35 9.54 -1.44
N ALA A 47 16.93 9.34 -0.20
CA ALA A 47 16.51 10.39 0.70
C ALA A 47 17.33 10.36 2.00
N VAL A 48 17.25 11.45 2.77
CA VAL A 48 17.92 11.54 4.06
C VAL A 48 17.49 10.36 4.94
N THR A 49 18.47 9.59 5.37
CA THR A 49 18.31 8.38 6.18
C THR A 49 18.89 8.63 7.57
N LEU A 50 18.24 8.07 8.60
CA LEU A 50 18.67 8.20 9.99
C LEU A 50 19.28 6.87 10.45
N GLU A 51 20.60 6.88 10.67
CA GLU A 51 21.32 5.74 11.24
C GLU A 51 21.28 5.82 12.77
N VAL A 52 20.68 4.80 13.41
CA VAL A 52 20.70 4.69 14.88
C VAL A 52 22.10 4.29 15.34
N GLN A 53 22.69 5.11 16.20
CA GLN A 53 24.00 4.90 16.80
C GLN A 53 23.91 3.98 18.02
N GLN A 54 25.07 3.50 18.48
CA GLN A 54 25.16 2.58 19.63
C GLN A 54 24.55 3.18 20.93
N ASP A 55 24.59 4.50 21.09
CA ASP A 55 24.03 5.19 22.26
C ASP A 55 22.53 5.54 22.12
N GLY A 56 21.89 5.09 21.04
CA GLY A 56 20.48 5.33 20.75
C GLY A 56 20.19 6.69 20.11
N SER A 57 21.19 7.54 19.87
CA SER A 57 21.04 8.75 19.05
C SER A 57 20.95 8.39 17.56
N VAL A 58 20.64 9.36 16.71
CA VAL A 58 20.62 9.18 15.26
C VAL A 58 21.61 10.10 14.57
N ARG A 59 22.25 9.59 13.51
CA ARG A 59 23.08 10.35 12.59
C ARG A 59 22.39 10.41 11.22
N PRO A 60 22.01 11.59 10.72
CA PRO A 60 21.48 11.72 9.38
C PRO A 60 22.58 11.56 8.33
N PHE A 61 22.25 10.93 7.21
CA PHE A 61 23.12 10.86 6.04
C PHE A 61 22.31 10.74 4.74
N MET A 62 22.93 11.04 3.61
CA MET A 62 22.35 10.82 2.28
C MET A 62 23.00 9.58 1.64
N PRO A 63 22.24 8.51 1.34
CA PRO A 63 22.79 7.35 0.66
C PRO A 63 23.16 7.69 -0.79
N GLY A 64 24.24 7.10 -1.31
CA GLY A 64 24.59 7.21 -2.72
C GLY A 64 23.77 6.29 -3.63
N THR A 65 23.30 5.15 -3.08
CA THR A 65 22.45 4.16 -3.75
C THR A 65 21.55 3.50 -2.72
N ILE A 66 20.34 3.07 -3.12
CA ILE A 66 19.46 2.28 -2.26
C ILE A 66 19.77 0.80 -2.42
N GLN A 67 20.10 0.14 -1.30
CA GLN A 67 20.39 -1.28 -1.26
C GLN A 67 19.25 -2.02 -0.56
N PHE A 68 18.55 -2.90 -1.29
CA PHE A 68 17.41 -3.66 -0.77
C PHE A 68 17.79 -4.96 -0.08
N ARG A 69 19.01 -5.47 -0.32
CA ARG A 69 19.46 -6.78 0.16
C ARG A 69 20.90 -6.75 0.64
N ASP A 70 21.17 -7.54 1.67
CA ASP A 70 22.51 -7.89 2.12
C ASP A 70 22.73 -9.38 1.88
N GLY A 71 23.37 -9.72 0.75
CA GLY A 71 23.45 -11.09 0.27
C GLY A 71 22.05 -11.66 -0.03
N ASN A 72 21.68 -12.73 0.68
CA ASN A 72 20.38 -13.38 0.55
C ASN A 72 19.29 -12.80 1.46
N LEU A 73 19.63 -11.80 2.29
CA LEU A 73 18.72 -11.23 3.28
C LEU A 73 18.14 -9.92 2.79
N MET A 74 16.84 -9.73 2.96
CA MET A 74 16.16 -8.46 2.70
C MET A 74 16.45 -7.47 3.83
N ARG A 75 16.68 -6.20 3.49
CA ARG A 75 16.70 -5.13 4.48
C ARG A 75 15.29 -4.80 4.95
N PRO A 76 15.01 -4.81 6.26
CA PRO A 76 13.69 -4.44 6.77
C PRO A 76 13.44 -2.94 6.63
N THR A 77 12.18 -2.53 6.41
CA THR A 77 11.78 -1.12 6.57
C THR A 77 11.41 -0.90 8.03
N ALA A 78 12.22 -0.12 8.76
CA ALA A 78 12.07 0.14 10.19
C ALA A 78 11.69 1.63 10.42
N PRO A 79 10.39 1.97 10.48
CA PRO A 79 9.94 3.36 10.50
C PRO A 79 10.30 4.10 11.78
N PHE A 80 10.55 5.41 11.62
CA PHE A 80 10.54 6.37 12.73
C PHE A 80 9.17 7.02 12.84
N LEU A 81 8.75 7.27 14.08
CA LEU A 81 7.56 8.06 14.38
C LEU A 81 7.96 9.19 15.30
N GLU A 82 7.61 10.42 14.93
CA GLU A 82 7.96 11.62 15.68
C GLU A 82 6.77 12.07 16.52
N LEU A 83 7.02 12.55 17.74
CA LEU A 83 5.99 13.24 18.51
C LEU A 83 5.94 14.72 18.14
N TRP A 84 4.72 15.20 17.92
CA TRP A 84 4.41 16.58 17.59
C TRP A 84 3.33 17.11 18.51
N ALA A 85 3.24 18.43 18.60
CA ALA A 85 2.42 19.15 19.55
C ALA A 85 1.60 20.26 18.88
N ARG A 86 0.35 20.40 19.32
CA ARG A 86 -0.43 21.63 19.11
C ARG A 86 -0.17 22.55 20.30
N VAL A 87 0.33 23.75 20.02
CA VAL A 87 0.74 24.71 21.03
C VAL A 87 -0.21 25.90 21.03
N SER A 88 -0.63 26.33 22.22
CA SER A 88 -1.56 27.45 22.38
C SER A 88 -1.03 28.72 21.73
N GLY A 89 -1.81 29.29 20.81
CA GLY A 89 -1.45 30.51 20.09
C GLY A 89 -0.53 30.30 18.89
N VAL A 90 -0.22 29.05 18.53
CA VAL A 90 0.54 28.69 17.34
C VAL A 90 -0.37 27.92 16.39
N GLN A 91 -0.47 28.40 15.14
CA GLN A 91 -1.34 27.78 14.14
C GLN A 91 -0.74 26.47 13.61
N GLU A 92 0.57 26.46 13.38
CA GLU A 92 1.31 25.31 12.87
C GLU A 92 1.62 24.31 13.99
N LEU A 93 1.64 23.04 13.62
CA LEU A 93 2.09 21.97 14.51
C LEU A 93 3.60 22.14 14.76
N GLN A 94 4.04 21.86 15.99
CA GLN A 94 5.44 21.98 16.39
C GLN A 94 6.00 20.60 16.76
N PRO A 95 7.24 20.26 16.40
CA PRO A 95 7.85 19.03 16.88
C PRO A 95 7.96 19.09 18.41
N LEU A 96 7.68 17.97 19.08
CA LEU A 96 7.88 17.88 20.53
C LEU A 96 9.37 17.70 20.78
N THR A 97 10.03 18.75 21.28
CA THR A 97 11.47 18.78 21.55
C THR A 97 11.78 18.79 23.04
N THR A 98 13.03 18.52 23.43
CA THR A 98 13.42 18.64 24.85
C THR A 98 13.30 20.08 25.35
N ALA A 99 13.56 21.07 24.49
CA ALA A 99 13.33 22.48 24.79
C ALA A 99 11.84 22.79 25.05
N LEU A 100 10.92 22.27 24.23
CA LEU A 100 9.48 22.48 24.40
C LEU A 100 8.96 21.81 25.68
N LEU A 101 9.47 20.62 26.02
CA LEU A 101 9.18 19.97 27.30
C LEU A 101 9.63 20.83 28.49
N SER A 102 10.87 21.33 28.45
CA SER A 102 11.43 22.17 29.51
C SER A 102 10.62 23.44 29.74
N GLN A 103 10.18 24.11 28.65
CA GLN A 103 9.29 25.27 28.71
C GLN A 103 7.93 24.98 29.38
N ASN A 104 7.53 23.71 29.42
CA ASN A 104 6.30 23.23 30.04
C ASN A 104 6.57 22.38 31.30
N GLN A 105 7.69 22.64 31.99
CA GLN A 105 8.08 21.99 33.25
C GLN A 105 8.09 20.46 33.17
N ALA A 106 8.53 19.92 32.03
CA ALA A 106 8.65 18.50 31.78
C ALA A 106 10.07 18.15 31.29
N THR A 107 10.40 16.87 31.42
CA THR A 107 11.64 16.26 30.97
C THR A 107 11.33 14.94 30.24
N LEU A 108 12.34 14.27 29.70
CA LEU A 108 12.17 12.93 29.10
C LEU A 108 11.61 11.90 30.11
N ALA A 109 11.86 12.06 31.41
CA ALA A 109 11.30 11.19 32.44
C ALA A 109 9.77 11.35 32.63
N ASN A 110 9.19 12.43 32.08
CA ASN A 110 7.75 12.67 32.08
C ASN A 110 7.06 12.13 30.81
N VAL A 111 7.82 11.47 29.94
CA VAL A 111 7.32 10.81 28.74
C VAL A 111 7.37 9.31 28.98
N SER A 112 6.31 8.59 28.64
CA SER A 112 6.25 7.13 28.69
C SER A 112 5.56 6.58 27.47
N TYR A 113 6.01 5.41 27.02
CA TYR A 113 5.46 4.69 25.90
C TYR A 113 4.93 3.34 26.37
N THR A 114 3.71 3.00 25.96
CA THR A 114 3.19 1.63 26.01
C THR A 114 3.17 1.09 24.60
N VAL A 115 3.85 -0.04 24.38
CA VAL A 115 3.96 -0.66 23.05
C VAL A 115 3.34 -2.03 23.12
N THR A 116 2.37 -2.29 22.24
CA THR A 116 1.71 -3.58 22.12
C THR A 116 1.85 -4.08 20.70
N ALA A 117 2.54 -5.19 20.50
CA ALA A 117 2.65 -5.89 19.22
C ALA A 117 1.90 -7.22 19.31
N ALA A 118 1.04 -7.53 18.33
CA ALA A 118 0.24 -8.74 18.35
C ALA A 118 0.05 -9.35 16.97
N ASN A 119 0.02 -10.69 16.91
CA ASN A 119 -0.51 -11.43 15.79
C ASN A 119 -1.76 -12.17 16.24
N ARG A 120 -2.87 -11.93 15.53
CA ARG A 120 -4.20 -12.46 15.88
C ARG A 120 -4.81 -13.29 14.74
N LYS A 121 -4.03 -13.65 13.72
CA LYS A 121 -4.52 -14.35 12.52
C LYS A 121 -5.13 -15.72 12.87
N ALA A 122 -4.40 -16.54 13.62
CA ALA A 122 -4.87 -17.86 14.06
C ALA A 122 -6.06 -17.77 15.04
N ALA A 123 -6.07 -16.80 15.96
CA ALA A 123 -7.20 -16.57 16.85
C ALA A 123 -8.48 -16.17 16.10
N ARG A 124 -8.37 -15.30 15.09
CA ARG A 124 -9.52 -14.90 14.27
C ARG A 124 -10.16 -16.08 13.55
N ARG A 125 -9.36 -17.05 13.08
CA ARG A 125 -9.85 -18.26 12.39
C ARG A 125 -10.45 -19.29 13.35
N THR A 126 -9.79 -19.51 14.49
CA THR A 126 -10.21 -20.55 15.45
C THR A 126 -11.30 -20.10 16.42
N GLY A 127 -11.50 -18.79 16.56
CA GLY A 127 -12.31 -18.21 17.66
C GLY A 127 -11.69 -18.42 19.04
N ASP A 128 -10.43 -18.90 19.12
CA ASP A 128 -9.71 -19.18 20.35
C ASP A 128 -8.63 -18.13 20.59
N GLU A 129 -8.81 -17.28 21.60
CA GLU A 129 -7.83 -16.25 21.99
C GLU A 129 -6.48 -16.85 22.40
N ALA A 130 -6.42 -18.13 22.79
CA ALA A 130 -5.16 -18.82 23.06
C ALA A 130 -4.30 -19.03 21.81
N CYS A 131 -4.84 -18.80 20.61
CA CYS A 131 -4.12 -18.80 19.35
C CYS A 131 -3.56 -17.41 18.96
N ALA A 132 -3.86 -16.35 19.72
CA ALA A 132 -3.21 -15.06 19.55
C ALA A 132 -1.94 -15.02 20.41
N TYR A 133 -0.92 -14.28 19.96
CA TYR A 133 0.28 -14.02 20.74
C TYR A 133 0.58 -12.53 20.72
N THR A 134 0.98 -12.00 21.87
CA THR A 134 1.11 -10.56 22.11
C THR A 134 2.33 -10.29 22.97
N ALA A 135 3.05 -9.21 22.65
CA ALA A 135 4.08 -8.62 23.48
C ALA A 135 3.62 -7.23 23.90
N THR A 136 3.71 -6.93 25.20
CA THR A 136 3.46 -5.59 25.74
C THR A 136 4.60 -5.15 26.62
N ILE A 137 5.15 -3.97 26.36
CA ILE A 137 6.21 -3.35 27.15
C ILE A 137 5.86 -1.90 27.49
N ALA A 138 6.43 -1.40 28.59
CA ALA A 138 6.37 0.00 28.96
C ALA A 138 7.79 0.56 29.00
N VAL A 139 8.04 1.67 28.31
CA VAL A 139 9.37 2.28 28.15
C VAL A 139 9.29 3.75 28.52
N VAL A 140 10.20 4.24 29.36
CA VAL A 140 10.28 5.66 29.73
C VAL A 140 11.07 6.44 28.67
N GLY A 141 10.78 7.73 28.50
CA GLY A 141 11.33 8.54 27.41
C GLY A 141 12.83 8.80 27.46
N ASN A 142 13.49 8.46 28.57
CA ASN A 142 14.94 8.51 28.74
C ASN A 142 15.61 7.13 28.68
N ASP A 143 14.87 6.08 28.35
CA ASP A 143 15.41 4.75 28.07
C ASP A 143 15.61 4.58 26.57
N HIS A 144 16.87 4.67 26.15
CA HIS A 144 17.27 4.64 24.74
C HIS A 144 17.73 3.26 24.26
N ALA A 145 17.59 2.23 25.11
CA ALA A 145 17.90 0.86 24.71
C ALA A 145 16.85 0.35 23.70
N ALA A 146 17.27 -0.60 22.86
CA ALA A 146 16.34 -1.36 22.04
C ALA A 146 15.68 -2.46 22.89
N HIS A 147 14.36 -2.49 22.91
CA HIS A 147 13.55 -3.43 23.68
C HIS A 147 12.92 -4.47 22.75
N PRO A 148 13.28 -5.76 22.87
CA PRO A 148 12.67 -6.81 22.07
C PRO A 148 11.20 -7.03 22.47
N LEU A 149 10.35 -7.27 21.48
CA LEU A 149 8.93 -7.54 21.67
C LEU A 149 8.69 -9.06 21.66
N ALA A 150 8.94 -9.70 22.80
CA ALA A 150 8.80 -11.14 22.97
C ALA A 150 7.34 -11.52 23.23
N ALA A 151 6.67 -12.08 22.22
CA ALA A 151 5.24 -12.37 22.26
C ALA A 151 4.93 -13.79 22.72
N SER A 152 3.89 -13.93 23.53
CA SER A 152 3.35 -15.21 23.99
C SER A 152 1.83 -15.21 23.98
N SER A 153 1.23 -16.39 24.00
CA SER A 153 -0.21 -16.59 24.10
C SER A 153 -0.66 -16.72 25.55
N ILE A 154 -1.94 -16.44 25.82
CA ILE A 154 -2.57 -16.62 27.13
C ILE A 154 -3.64 -17.71 27.04
N GLY A 155 -3.99 -18.34 28.17
CA GLY A 155 -5.06 -19.33 28.24
C GLY A 155 -4.58 -20.76 28.53
N PRO A 156 -5.49 -21.75 28.53
CA PRO A 156 -5.19 -23.12 28.99
C PRO A 156 -4.34 -23.93 28.02
N ARG A 157 -4.40 -23.62 26.72
CA ARG A 157 -3.61 -24.25 25.66
C ARG A 157 -2.98 -23.18 24.77
N PRO A 158 -2.02 -22.40 25.32
CA PRO A 158 -1.44 -21.27 24.61
C PRO A 158 -0.70 -21.79 23.37
N LEU A 159 -0.91 -21.18 22.21
CA LEU A 159 -0.20 -21.53 20.98
C LEU A 159 1.30 -21.26 21.10
N VAL A 160 1.66 -20.11 21.68
CA VAL A 160 3.04 -19.72 21.96
C VAL A 160 3.27 -19.69 23.47
N SER A 161 4.22 -20.49 23.96
CA SER A 161 4.59 -20.53 25.38
C SER A 161 5.38 -19.28 25.79
N PRO A 162 5.15 -18.72 27.00
CA PRO A 162 5.99 -17.65 27.55
C PRO A 162 7.49 -18.00 27.65
N ASP A 163 7.84 -19.28 27.79
CA ASP A 163 9.24 -19.73 27.88
C ASP A 163 9.95 -19.76 26.51
N ARG A 164 9.17 -19.75 25.43
CA ARG A 164 9.66 -19.77 24.03
C ARG A 164 8.85 -18.76 23.21
N PRO A 165 9.01 -17.46 23.47
CA PRO A 165 8.23 -16.43 22.81
C PRO A 165 8.64 -16.28 21.34
N ILE A 166 7.72 -15.79 20.51
CA ILE A 166 8.01 -15.36 19.14
C ILE A 166 8.46 -13.89 19.18
N PRO A 167 9.61 -13.52 18.60
CA PRO A 167 10.03 -12.13 18.50
C PRO A 167 9.20 -11.39 17.45
N LEU A 168 8.46 -10.35 17.88
CA LEU A 168 7.70 -9.46 17.01
C LEU A 168 8.47 -8.15 16.72
N GLY A 169 9.79 -8.24 16.56
CA GLY A 169 10.65 -7.08 16.36
C GLY A 169 11.11 -6.39 17.64
N SER A 170 11.44 -5.10 17.55
CA SER A 170 11.92 -4.29 18.68
C SER A 170 11.46 -2.84 18.62
N PHE A 171 11.38 -2.21 19.78
CA PHE A 171 11.04 -0.81 19.96
C PHE A 171 12.19 -0.05 20.62
N GLN A 172 12.44 1.19 20.20
CA GLN A 172 13.48 2.03 20.77
C GLN A 172 13.05 3.49 20.83
N VAL A 173 13.27 4.14 21.98
CA VAL A 173 13.19 5.61 22.09
C VAL A 173 14.50 6.20 21.62
N ILE A 174 14.44 7.09 20.63
CA ILE A 174 15.65 7.69 20.07
C ILE A 174 16.12 8.83 20.98
N ARG A 175 17.42 8.81 21.29
CA ARG A 175 18.05 9.83 22.12
C ARG A 175 18.08 11.17 21.36
N PRO A 176 17.40 12.22 21.85
CA PRO A 176 17.44 13.53 21.21
C PRO A 176 18.81 14.18 21.37
N ALA A 177 19.22 14.95 20.38
CA ALA A 177 20.46 15.72 20.38
C ALA A 177 20.19 17.18 19.99
N SER A 178 20.85 18.12 20.67
CA SER A 178 20.71 19.56 20.38
C SER A 178 21.53 19.94 19.12
N ALA A 179 21.06 19.48 17.97
CA ALA A 179 21.67 19.71 16.67
C ALA A 179 20.63 19.62 15.56
N ALA A 180 20.93 20.22 14.41
CA ALA A 180 20.17 20.07 13.19
C ALA A 180 21.13 19.82 12.03
N GLU A 181 20.89 18.74 11.30
CA GLU A 181 21.73 18.28 10.20
C GLU A 181 20.83 17.76 9.07
N PHE A 182 21.19 18.01 7.81
CA PHE A 182 20.36 17.62 6.65
C PHE A 182 18.88 18.04 6.75
N ASN A 183 18.60 19.22 7.33
CA ASN A 183 17.24 19.73 7.63
C ASN A 183 16.42 18.85 8.58
N VAL A 184 17.07 17.95 9.32
CA VAL A 184 16.44 17.15 10.38
C VAL A 184 16.79 17.77 11.73
N ASN A 185 15.77 18.14 12.51
CA ASN A 185 15.96 18.57 13.90
C ASN A 185 16.20 17.34 14.79
N LEU A 186 17.42 17.13 15.28
CA LEU A 186 17.77 15.95 16.08
C LEU A 186 17.24 16.02 17.52
N ASP A 187 16.66 17.15 17.94
CA ASP A 187 16.06 17.33 19.28
C ASP A 187 14.58 16.90 19.35
N THR A 188 13.96 16.60 18.20
CA THR A 188 12.58 16.06 18.18
C THR A 188 12.53 14.69 18.85
N LEU A 189 11.55 14.48 19.71
CA LEU A 189 11.27 13.19 20.34
C LEU A 189 10.80 12.20 19.27
N ARG A 190 11.53 11.10 19.14
CA ARG A 190 11.30 10.05 18.14
C ARG A 190 11.32 8.69 18.77
N VAL A 191 10.57 7.78 18.18
CA VAL A 191 10.65 6.36 18.44
C VAL A 191 10.90 5.61 17.14
N ARG A 192 11.52 4.44 17.25
CA ARG A 192 11.72 3.51 16.15
C ARG A 192 11.06 2.20 16.47
N TYR A 193 10.39 1.64 15.47
CA TYR A 193 10.02 0.23 15.47
C TYR A 193 10.81 -0.50 14.38
N THR A 194 11.50 -1.56 14.76
CA THR A 194 12.20 -2.46 13.83
C THR A 194 11.40 -3.76 13.77
N PRO A 195 10.88 -4.16 12.60
CA PRO A 195 10.04 -5.35 12.48
C PRO A 195 10.85 -6.64 12.70
N ALA A 196 10.12 -7.75 12.84
CA ALA A 196 10.70 -9.08 12.88
C ALA A 196 11.32 -9.49 11.53
N ARG A 197 11.91 -10.70 11.48
CA ARG A 197 12.75 -11.14 10.36
C ARG A 197 11.93 -11.73 9.20
N GLY A 198 10.65 -12.05 9.42
CA GLY A 198 9.82 -12.76 8.45
C GLY A 198 9.96 -14.28 8.56
N GLU A 199 10.17 -14.78 9.77
CA GLU A 199 10.34 -16.21 10.04
C GLU A 199 8.99 -16.92 10.27
N VAL A 200 8.99 -18.22 9.95
CA VAL A 200 7.86 -19.13 10.17
C VAL A 200 8.14 -20.00 11.39
N TYR A 201 7.10 -20.25 12.17
CA TYR A 201 7.10 -21.02 13.41
C TYR A 201 6.03 -22.11 13.33
N GLY A 202 6.29 -23.26 13.95
CA GLY A 202 5.39 -24.42 13.90
C GLY A 202 5.51 -25.30 15.13
N ALA A 203 4.62 -26.28 15.26
CA ALA A 203 4.76 -27.33 16.27
C ALA A 203 5.99 -28.22 15.97
N PRO A 204 6.49 -29.02 16.93
CA PRO A 204 7.57 -30.00 16.70
C PRO A 204 7.39 -30.89 15.47
N GLY A 205 6.14 -31.19 15.08
CA GLY A 205 5.81 -31.99 13.90
C GLY A 205 5.80 -31.25 12.56
N ALA A 206 5.90 -29.92 12.53
CA ALA A 206 5.87 -29.11 11.31
C ALA A 206 7.22 -29.12 10.58
N VAL A 207 7.64 -30.30 10.10
CA VAL A 207 8.99 -30.52 9.54
C VAL A 207 9.03 -30.25 8.05
N ASN A 208 8.31 -31.03 7.24
CA ASN A 208 8.37 -30.96 5.79
C ASN A 208 6.97 -30.92 5.16
N GLY A 209 6.87 -30.17 4.07
CA GLY A 209 5.71 -30.11 3.19
C GLY A 209 6.05 -30.71 1.83
N THR A 210 5.03 -30.98 1.02
CA THR A 210 5.22 -31.39 -0.38
C THR A 210 4.44 -30.44 -1.26
N ASP A 211 5.12 -29.84 -2.22
CA ASP A 211 4.49 -29.04 -3.26
C ASP A 211 3.65 -29.97 -4.14
N GLN A 212 2.34 -29.72 -4.21
CA GLN A 212 1.42 -30.59 -4.95
C GLN A 212 1.59 -30.47 -6.46
N GLU A 213 2.08 -29.33 -6.97
CA GLU A 213 2.30 -29.12 -8.40
C GLU A 213 3.60 -29.79 -8.86
N THR A 214 4.66 -29.68 -8.07
CA THR A 214 6.00 -30.17 -8.45
C THR A 214 6.37 -31.52 -7.84
N GLY A 215 5.63 -31.97 -6.82
CA GLY A 215 5.94 -33.16 -6.02
C GLY A 215 7.19 -33.02 -5.15
N ARG A 216 7.77 -31.81 -5.05
CA ARG A 216 9.02 -31.58 -4.32
C ARG A 216 8.75 -31.44 -2.82
N SER A 217 9.48 -32.19 -2.02
CA SER A 217 9.49 -31.99 -0.57
C SER A 217 10.36 -30.78 -0.20
N PHE A 218 9.89 -29.99 0.77
CA PHE A 218 10.61 -28.83 1.31
C PHE A 218 10.49 -28.78 2.83
N GLU A 219 11.47 -28.18 3.50
CA GLU A 219 11.39 -27.89 4.94
C GLU A 219 10.38 -26.76 5.15
N MET A 220 9.36 -27.01 5.97
CA MET A 220 8.33 -26.01 6.30
C MET A 220 8.81 -25.04 7.36
N VAL A 221 9.35 -25.57 8.47
CA VAL A 221 9.79 -24.79 9.62
C VAL A 221 11.19 -25.23 10.03
N PRO A 222 12.17 -24.32 10.11
CA PRO A 222 13.49 -24.61 10.66
C PRO A 222 13.41 -25.22 12.06
N ALA A 223 14.27 -26.18 12.38
CA ALA A 223 14.24 -26.88 13.68
C ALA A 223 14.21 -25.95 14.91
N VAL A 224 14.90 -24.80 14.84
CA VAL A 224 14.93 -23.79 15.92
C VAL A 224 13.56 -23.12 16.16
N ASN A 225 12.70 -23.04 15.14
CA ASN A 225 11.40 -22.38 15.17
C ASN A 225 10.23 -23.36 15.37
N ARG A 226 10.52 -24.65 15.58
CA ARG A 226 9.53 -25.67 15.93
C ARG A 226 9.17 -25.60 17.42
N ILE A 227 8.50 -24.51 17.80
CA ILE A 227 8.31 -24.09 19.18
C ILE A 227 6.86 -24.08 19.65
N LEU A 228 5.89 -24.18 18.72
CA LEU A 228 4.48 -24.03 19.04
C LEU A 228 3.94 -25.22 19.83
N ASN A 229 2.91 -24.96 20.62
CA ASN A 229 2.18 -25.98 21.36
C ASN A 229 1.37 -26.86 20.40
N SER A 230 1.69 -28.16 20.34
CA SER A 230 0.97 -29.14 19.52
C SER A 230 -0.50 -29.32 19.89
N ASP A 231 -0.90 -28.96 21.11
CA ASP A 231 -2.27 -29.12 21.62
C ASP A 231 -3.15 -27.87 21.38
N ALA A 232 -2.59 -26.81 20.77
CA ALA A 232 -3.33 -25.59 20.49
C ALA A 232 -4.38 -25.80 19.39
N THR A 233 -5.51 -25.11 19.50
CA THR A 233 -6.66 -25.25 18.58
C THR A 233 -6.27 -24.99 17.12
N TRP A 234 -5.26 -24.14 16.87
CA TRP A 234 -4.74 -23.86 15.52
C TRP A 234 -4.17 -25.09 14.82
N ILE A 235 -3.55 -26.02 15.56
CA ILE A 235 -2.90 -27.21 14.99
C ILE A 235 -3.93 -28.17 14.38
N THR A 236 -5.15 -28.16 14.90
CA THR A 236 -6.27 -28.99 14.44
C THR A 236 -7.31 -28.18 13.68
N TYR A 237 -7.03 -26.92 13.33
CA TYR A 237 -7.99 -26.09 12.60
C TYR A 237 -8.18 -26.61 11.17
N ASN A 238 -9.43 -26.72 10.75
CA ASN A 238 -9.84 -27.14 9.42
C ASN A 238 -10.98 -26.22 8.96
N ALA A 239 -10.84 -25.59 7.79
CA ALA A 239 -11.82 -24.66 7.27
C ALA A 239 -13.14 -25.32 6.84
N ASP A 240 -13.14 -26.61 6.49
CA ASP A 240 -14.36 -27.37 6.16
C ASP A 240 -15.27 -27.61 7.39
N GLU A 241 -14.74 -27.46 8.60
CA GLU A 241 -15.55 -27.58 9.80
C GLU A 241 -16.46 -26.36 9.97
N THR A 242 -17.78 -26.57 9.86
CA THR A 242 -18.84 -25.54 10.04
C THR A 242 -18.85 -24.86 11.41
N ARG A 243 -17.94 -25.26 12.31
CA ARG A 243 -17.77 -24.68 13.64
C ARG A 243 -17.08 -23.32 13.59
N PHE A 244 -16.28 -23.06 12.57
CA PHE A 244 -15.49 -21.84 12.45
C PHE A 244 -16.12 -20.86 11.47
N ASP A 245 -16.15 -19.59 11.86
CA ASP A 245 -16.47 -18.47 10.97
C ASP A 245 -15.21 -18.10 10.21
N ASN A 246 -15.08 -18.61 9.00
CA ASN A 246 -13.87 -18.42 8.21
C ASN A 246 -13.83 -16.99 7.66
N PRO A 247 -12.78 -16.21 7.95
CA PRO A 247 -12.63 -14.91 7.32
C PRO A 247 -12.41 -15.12 5.82
N GLU A 248 -13.14 -14.37 4.99
CA GLU A 248 -12.88 -14.37 3.55
C GLU A 248 -11.63 -13.51 3.23
N PRO A 249 -10.76 -13.96 2.31
CA PRO A 249 -10.85 -15.24 1.62
C PRO A 249 -10.43 -16.40 2.54
N ALA A 250 -11.18 -17.51 2.49
CA ALA A 250 -10.98 -18.63 3.42
C ALA A 250 -9.60 -19.31 3.30
N ASP A 251 -8.94 -19.19 2.14
CA ASP A 251 -7.72 -19.90 1.73
C ASP A 251 -6.39 -19.26 2.19
N THR A 252 -6.40 -18.21 3.02
CA THR A 252 -5.16 -17.49 3.40
C THR A 252 -4.31 -18.16 4.50
N TYR A 253 -4.38 -19.48 4.66
CA TYR A 253 -3.54 -20.21 5.61
C TYR A 253 -2.87 -21.41 4.95
N ASP A 254 -1.68 -21.75 5.42
CA ASP A 254 -0.96 -22.91 4.89
C ASP A 254 -1.72 -24.20 5.20
N GLY A 255 -2.10 -24.90 4.13
CA GLY A 255 -2.89 -26.13 4.18
C GLY A 255 -4.30 -26.00 3.59
N ALA A 256 -4.79 -24.79 3.31
CA ALA A 256 -6.13 -24.58 2.75
C ALA A 256 -6.33 -25.29 1.39
N ASP A 257 -5.31 -25.31 0.53
CA ASP A 257 -5.38 -25.99 -0.77
C ASP A 257 -4.96 -27.47 -0.71
N ASP A 258 -4.62 -27.99 0.47
CA ASP A 258 -4.22 -29.39 0.62
C ASP A 258 -5.44 -30.30 0.77
N SER A 259 -6.08 -30.60 -0.36
CA SER A 259 -7.22 -31.53 -0.41
C SER A 259 -6.90 -32.94 0.13
N THR A 260 -5.62 -33.35 0.15
CA THR A 260 -5.23 -34.66 0.71
C THR A 260 -5.29 -34.65 2.24
N ARG A 261 -5.12 -33.47 2.85
CA ARG A 261 -5.28 -33.22 4.27
C ARG A 261 -6.63 -32.61 4.63
N GLN A 262 -7.58 -32.56 3.68
CA GLN A 262 -8.92 -32.00 3.87
C GLN A 262 -8.86 -30.57 4.42
N GLU A 263 -8.04 -29.71 3.81
CA GLU A 263 -7.88 -28.31 4.24
C GLU A 263 -7.39 -28.15 5.70
N LEU A 264 -6.78 -29.18 6.28
CA LEU A 264 -6.25 -29.09 7.63
C LEU A 264 -5.03 -28.16 7.65
N SER A 265 -5.07 -27.17 8.55
CA SER A 265 -3.96 -26.26 8.80
C SER A 265 -2.65 -27.01 9.00
N PHE A 266 -1.58 -26.45 8.44
CA PHE A 266 -0.23 -26.91 8.67
C PHE A 266 0.26 -26.61 10.09
N GLY A 267 -0.54 -25.87 10.89
CA GLY A 267 -0.23 -25.55 12.27
C GLY A 267 0.96 -24.60 12.40
N VAL A 268 1.19 -23.78 11.38
CA VAL A 268 2.28 -22.81 11.31
C VAL A 268 1.76 -21.38 11.44
N VAL A 269 2.59 -20.49 11.96
CA VAL A 269 2.35 -19.04 12.03
C VAL A 269 3.64 -18.31 11.68
N ASP A 270 3.56 -17.01 11.41
CA ASP A 270 4.72 -16.16 11.13
C ASP A 270 4.94 -15.09 12.21
N ASP A 271 6.02 -14.34 12.11
CA ASP A 271 6.32 -13.19 12.98
C ASP A 271 5.76 -11.85 12.46
N THR A 272 4.81 -11.86 11.53
CA THR A 272 4.05 -10.65 11.17
C THR A 272 3.23 -10.18 12.37
N CYS A 273 3.02 -8.87 12.49
CA CYS A 273 2.18 -8.32 13.55
C CYS A 273 1.67 -6.92 13.23
N ASP A 274 0.69 -6.50 14.02
CA ASP A 274 0.28 -5.10 14.15
C ASP A 274 0.78 -4.56 15.49
N VAL A 275 1.20 -3.29 15.49
CA VAL A 275 1.77 -2.62 16.65
C VAL A 275 0.98 -1.36 16.97
N ILE A 276 0.63 -1.18 18.24
CA ILE A 276 0.09 0.05 18.79
C ILE A 276 1.16 0.67 19.69
N ILE A 277 1.49 1.93 19.42
CA ILE A 277 2.40 2.74 20.24
C ILE A 277 1.59 3.86 20.86
N GLU A 278 1.39 3.81 22.17
CA GLU A 278 0.79 4.89 22.94
C GLU A 278 1.90 5.69 23.63
N ALA A 279 1.95 6.99 23.38
CA ALA A 279 2.78 7.93 24.12
C ALA A 279 1.94 8.72 25.11
N VAL A 280 2.46 8.88 26.32
CA VAL A 280 1.90 9.74 27.36
C VAL A 280 2.96 10.76 27.74
N VAL A 281 2.59 12.03 27.77
CA VAL A 281 3.44 13.14 28.19
C VAL A 281 2.75 13.89 29.33
N VAL A 282 3.44 14.04 30.46
CA VAL A 282 2.96 14.83 31.59
C VAL A 282 3.68 16.18 31.61
N VAL A 283 2.93 17.27 31.48
CA VAL A 283 3.45 18.65 31.51
C VAL A 283 2.86 19.46 32.66
N ASN A 284 3.57 20.50 33.10
CA ASN A 284 3.20 21.33 34.25
C ASN A 284 2.82 20.50 35.49
N SER A 285 3.50 19.36 35.66
CA SER A 285 3.28 18.33 36.70
C SER A 285 1.87 17.71 36.80
N THR A 286 0.90 18.17 36.00
CA THR A 286 -0.53 17.87 36.21
C THR A 286 -1.30 17.57 34.94
N VAL A 287 -0.84 18.08 33.80
CA VAL A 287 -1.54 17.91 32.52
C VAL A 287 -1.00 16.67 31.83
N ARG A 288 -1.83 15.62 31.75
CA ARG A 288 -1.53 14.39 31.03
C ARG A 288 -2.07 14.46 29.61
N LEU A 289 -1.20 14.32 28.63
CA LEU A 289 -1.53 14.29 27.20
C LEU A 289 -1.18 12.91 26.64
N SER A 290 -1.95 12.43 25.66
CA SER A 290 -1.73 11.12 25.03
C SER A 290 -1.77 11.20 23.51
N ALA A 291 -0.93 10.41 22.85
CA ALA A 291 -0.92 10.19 21.41
C ALA A 291 -0.86 8.69 21.12
N VAL A 292 -1.44 8.27 19.99
CA VAL A 292 -1.37 6.87 19.55
C VAL A 292 -0.90 6.83 18.10
N ALA A 293 -0.04 5.88 17.79
CA ALA A 293 0.31 5.50 16.44
C ALA A 293 0.12 4.00 16.20
N ARG A 294 -0.02 3.63 14.93
CA ARG A 294 -0.08 2.22 14.50
C ARG A 294 1.05 1.89 13.52
N VAL A 295 1.65 0.72 13.69
CA VAL A 295 2.60 0.17 12.70
C VAL A 295 2.09 -1.18 12.24
N PHE A 296 2.02 -1.38 10.93
CA PHE A 296 1.60 -2.65 10.32
C PHE A 296 2.83 -3.33 9.71
N CYS A 297 3.05 -4.61 10.02
CA CYS A 297 4.15 -5.36 9.41
C CYS A 297 3.67 -6.09 8.16
N GLY A 298 4.23 -5.73 7.01
CA GLY A 298 3.97 -6.40 5.73
C GLY A 298 5.19 -7.14 5.19
N PRO A 299 5.01 -7.94 4.13
CA PRO A 299 6.13 -8.53 3.39
C PRO A 299 7.00 -7.45 2.75
N PRO A 300 8.26 -7.74 2.36
CA PRO A 300 9.10 -6.82 1.59
C PRO A 300 8.38 -6.27 0.35
N ASP A 301 8.70 -5.02 0.00
CA ASP A 301 8.27 -4.43 -1.27
C ASP A 301 9.30 -4.76 -2.36
N PHE A 302 8.94 -5.63 -3.30
CA PHE A 302 9.84 -6.11 -4.34
C PHE A 302 9.89 -5.20 -5.57
N ALA A 303 8.98 -4.23 -5.68
CA ALA A 303 8.91 -3.30 -6.81
C ALA A 303 8.53 -1.90 -6.31
N PRO A 304 9.37 -1.29 -5.45
CA PRO A 304 9.03 -0.02 -4.79
C PRO A 304 8.95 1.16 -5.77
N ASP A 305 9.43 1.03 -7.01
CA ASP A 305 9.23 2.00 -8.10
C ASP A 305 7.88 1.86 -8.81
N ARG A 306 7.05 0.87 -8.45
CA ARG A 306 5.75 0.59 -9.06
C ARG A 306 4.65 0.82 -8.05
N ARG A 307 3.95 1.95 -8.19
CA ARG A 307 2.97 2.37 -7.19
C ARG A 307 1.61 1.70 -7.47
N PRO A 308 0.89 1.26 -6.42
CA PRO A 308 -0.48 0.78 -6.58
C PRO A 308 -1.41 1.87 -7.14
N PHE A 309 -2.20 1.54 -8.15
CA PHE A 309 -3.18 2.47 -8.75
C PHE A 309 -4.32 2.84 -7.79
N VAL A 310 -4.61 1.99 -6.81
CA VAL A 310 -5.38 2.32 -5.60
C VAL A 310 -4.48 2.02 -4.40
N SER A 311 -4.09 3.07 -3.68
CA SER A 311 -3.26 2.96 -2.47
C SER A 311 -4.10 3.06 -1.19
N LEU A 312 -3.52 2.65 -0.06
CA LEU A 312 -4.14 2.86 1.25
C LEU A 312 -4.42 4.35 1.53
N ALA A 313 -3.56 5.25 1.02
CA ALA A 313 -3.77 6.69 1.16
C ALA A 313 -5.00 7.16 0.36
N ASP A 314 -5.21 6.63 -0.85
CA ASP A 314 -6.40 6.94 -1.65
C ASP A 314 -7.68 6.49 -0.90
N GLU A 315 -7.67 5.28 -0.33
CA GLU A 315 -8.77 4.74 0.47
C GLU A 315 -9.06 5.57 1.73
N LEU A 316 -8.02 5.98 2.47
CA LEU A 316 -8.19 6.77 3.69
C LEU A 316 -8.76 8.17 3.39
N ILE A 317 -8.28 8.83 2.33
CA ILE A 317 -8.80 10.13 1.90
C ILE A 317 -10.24 9.99 1.38
N ASP A 318 -10.59 8.88 0.72
CA ASP A 318 -11.96 8.66 0.27
C ASP A 318 -12.94 8.45 1.43
N ARG A 319 -12.48 7.80 2.51
CA ARG A 319 -13.27 7.56 3.73
C ARG A 319 -13.45 8.82 4.57
N ASP A 320 -12.42 9.65 4.68
CA ASP A 320 -12.44 10.90 5.44
C ASP A 320 -11.89 12.06 4.59
N PRO A 321 -12.69 12.57 3.63
CA PRO A 321 -12.26 13.62 2.72
C PRO A 321 -12.06 14.95 3.46
N PRO A 322 -11.19 15.84 2.96
CA PRO A 322 -11.01 17.16 3.55
C PRO A 322 -12.33 17.93 3.60
N ALA A 323 -12.64 18.55 4.74
CA ALA A 323 -13.89 19.28 4.95
C ALA A 323 -14.13 20.42 3.93
N ASN A 324 -13.04 20.97 3.36
CA ASN A 324 -13.09 21.97 2.30
C ASN A 324 -12.11 21.56 1.19
N GLU A 325 -12.60 20.95 0.12
CA GLU A 325 -11.84 20.85 -1.12
C GLU A 325 -12.05 22.14 -1.93
N THR A 326 -10.97 22.89 -2.16
CA THR A 326 -11.03 24.05 -3.06
C THR A 326 -11.25 23.59 -4.50
N PRO A 327 -12.10 24.28 -5.28
CA PRO A 327 -12.25 23.99 -6.70
C PRO A 327 -10.89 24.01 -7.39
N GLU A 328 -10.58 22.93 -8.09
CA GLU A 328 -9.29 22.78 -8.76
C GLU A 328 -9.34 23.18 -10.24
N SER A 329 -8.19 23.66 -10.74
CA SER A 329 -8.04 23.92 -12.18
C SER A 329 -8.14 22.61 -12.98
N LEU A 330 -8.44 22.71 -14.27
CA LEU A 330 -8.51 21.50 -15.12
C LEU A 330 -7.12 20.87 -15.24
N ASP A 331 -6.08 21.69 -15.28
CA ASP A 331 -4.69 21.24 -15.40
C ASP A 331 -4.23 20.47 -14.15
N ASP A 332 -4.68 20.87 -12.96
CA ASP A 332 -4.37 20.16 -11.70
C ASP A 332 -5.19 18.87 -11.58
N ALA A 333 -6.47 18.91 -11.96
CA ALA A 333 -7.32 17.73 -12.02
C ALA A 333 -6.76 16.69 -13.01
N LEU A 334 -6.34 17.15 -14.20
CA LEU A 334 -5.73 16.31 -15.22
C LEU A 334 -4.38 15.75 -14.75
N GLN A 335 -3.56 16.51 -14.02
CA GLN A 335 -2.34 15.98 -13.41
C GLN A 335 -2.63 14.86 -12.41
N ARG A 336 -3.68 14.99 -11.60
CA ARG A 336 -4.10 13.91 -10.68
C ARG A 336 -4.61 12.68 -11.42
N VAL A 337 -5.40 12.86 -12.49
CA VAL A 337 -5.85 11.75 -13.33
C VAL A 337 -4.67 11.10 -14.06
N GLY A 338 -3.70 11.89 -14.53
CA GLY A 338 -2.46 11.39 -15.11
C GLY A 338 -1.66 10.54 -14.15
N ASP A 339 -1.48 10.98 -12.91
CA ASP A 339 -0.86 10.17 -11.86
C ASP A 339 -1.59 8.84 -11.66
N PHE A 340 -2.93 8.85 -11.67
CA PHE A 340 -3.72 7.63 -11.58
C PHE A 340 -3.48 6.66 -12.77
N PHE A 341 -3.46 7.16 -14.00
CA PHE A 341 -3.17 6.33 -15.19
C PHE A 341 -1.72 5.85 -15.24
N GLN A 342 -0.77 6.67 -14.80
CA GLN A 342 0.64 6.30 -14.63
C GLN A 342 0.77 5.11 -13.65
N ARG A 343 0.07 5.14 -12.51
CA ARG A 343 0.05 4.02 -11.55
C ARG A 343 -0.65 2.78 -12.10
N ALA A 344 -1.68 2.96 -12.93
CA ALA A 344 -2.33 1.85 -13.63
C ALA A 344 -1.36 1.15 -14.60
N TYR A 345 -0.58 1.91 -15.37
CA TYR A 345 0.48 1.38 -16.22
C TYR A 345 1.58 0.69 -15.39
N GLU A 346 2.05 1.31 -14.30
CA GLU A 346 3.04 0.72 -13.40
C GLU A 346 2.58 -0.65 -12.87
N THR A 347 1.33 -0.75 -12.43
CA THR A 347 0.75 -2.00 -11.93
C THR A 347 0.59 -3.03 -13.06
N ALA A 348 0.09 -2.62 -14.23
CA ALA A 348 -0.03 -3.50 -15.39
C ALA A 348 1.34 -4.04 -15.84
N SER A 349 2.39 -3.22 -15.73
CA SER A 349 3.76 -3.59 -16.12
C SER A 349 4.39 -4.68 -15.25
N LEU A 350 3.82 -4.94 -14.07
CA LEU A 350 4.22 -6.04 -13.19
C LEU A 350 3.53 -7.37 -13.54
N ALA A 351 2.47 -7.34 -14.36
CA ALA A 351 1.70 -8.53 -14.68
C ALA A 351 2.30 -9.26 -15.89
N ASN A 352 2.68 -10.53 -15.68
CA ASN A 352 2.98 -11.42 -16.80
C ASN A 352 1.69 -12.00 -17.37
N VAL A 353 1.01 -11.21 -18.21
CA VAL A 353 -0.29 -11.54 -18.81
C VAL A 353 -0.23 -12.86 -19.58
N ASP A 354 0.87 -13.12 -20.27
CA ASP A 354 1.11 -14.36 -21.00
C ASP A 354 1.11 -15.58 -20.07
N ALA A 355 1.86 -15.52 -18.97
CA ALA A 355 1.89 -16.61 -17.99
C ALA A 355 0.54 -16.79 -17.28
N MET A 356 -0.17 -15.70 -16.97
CA MET A 356 -1.52 -15.76 -16.39
C MET A 356 -2.51 -16.42 -17.35
N ARG A 357 -2.43 -16.09 -18.64
CA ARG A 357 -3.25 -16.70 -19.69
C ARG A 357 -2.89 -18.17 -19.88
N ASP A 358 -1.60 -18.50 -19.97
CA ASP A 358 -1.14 -19.88 -20.12
C ASP A 358 -1.58 -20.74 -18.93
N ARG A 359 -1.44 -20.24 -17.69
CA ARG A 359 -1.99 -20.89 -16.48
C ARG A 359 -3.49 -21.13 -16.58
N SER A 360 -4.24 -20.17 -17.13
CA SER A 360 -5.70 -20.27 -17.28
C SER A 360 -6.12 -21.24 -18.38
N LEU A 361 -5.31 -21.41 -19.44
CA LEU A 361 -5.59 -22.27 -20.59
C LEU A 361 -5.05 -23.70 -20.44
N SER A 362 -3.94 -23.88 -19.70
CA SER A 362 -3.23 -25.16 -19.55
C SER A 362 -3.92 -26.17 -18.62
N GLY A 363 -5.14 -25.88 -18.17
CA GLY A 363 -6.01 -26.88 -17.56
C GLY A 363 -5.73 -27.15 -16.09
N GLN A 364 -5.33 -26.13 -15.30
CA GLN A 364 -5.75 -26.14 -13.89
C GLN A 364 -7.26 -26.43 -13.89
N ARG A 365 -7.70 -27.36 -13.01
CA ARG A 365 -9.12 -27.69 -12.81
C ARG A 365 -9.90 -26.40 -12.97
N ALA A 366 -10.88 -26.38 -13.88
CA ALA A 366 -11.74 -25.23 -14.08
C ALA A 366 -12.03 -24.66 -12.70
N SER A 367 -11.55 -23.44 -12.43
CA SER A 367 -11.72 -22.85 -11.12
C SER A 367 -13.20 -23.01 -10.78
N PRO A 368 -13.57 -23.65 -9.65
CA PRO A 368 -14.98 -23.75 -9.29
C PRO A 368 -15.61 -22.34 -9.19
N PHE A 369 -14.77 -21.31 -9.07
CA PHE A 369 -15.10 -19.90 -9.18
C PHE A 369 -15.09 -19.44 -10.65
N ALA A 370 -16.05 -19.89 -11.44
CA ALA A 370 -16.48 -19.10 -12.58
C ALA A 370 -17.11 -17.81 -12.00
N PRO A 371 -16.52 -16.61 -12.22
CA PRO A 371 -17.06 -15.39 -11.66
C PRO A 371 -18.49 -15.21 -12.18
N ALA A 372 -19.45 -15.03 -11.28
CA ALA A 372 -20.81 -14.75 -11.70
C ALA A 372 -20.84 -13.41 -12.44
N THR A 373 -21.46 -13.39 -13.62
CA THR A 373 -21.40 -12.27 -14.55
C THR A 373 -22.72 -11.51 -14.62
N THR A 374 -22.66 -10.20 -14.89
CA THR A 374 -23.88 -9.38 -15.01
C THR A 374 -24.77 -9.80 -16.18
N LEU A 375 -24.20 -10.41 -17.22
CA LEU A 375 -24.88 -10.93 -18.41
C LEU A 375 -24.26 -12.26 -18.83
N ASN A 376 -25.06 -13.15 -19.43
CA ASN A 376 -24.61 -14.48 -19.90
C ASN A 376 -23.43 -14.42 -20.89
N ASP A 377 -23.40 -13.42 -21.77
CA ASP A 377 -22.33 -13.22 -22.76
C ASP A 377 -21.29 -12.17 -22.30
N SER A 378 -21.30 -11.76 -21.02
CA SER A 378 -20.33 -10.77 -20.55
C SER A 378 -18.90 -11.34 -20.55
N MET A 379 -17.92 -10.47 -20.78
CA MET A 379 -16.50 -10.84 -20.91
C MET A 379 -16.21 -11.82 -22.06
N THR A 380 -17.06 -11.81 -23.08
CA THR A 380 -16.84 -12.52 -24.35
C THR A 380 -16.76 -11.51 -25.50
N GLU A 381 -16.44 -11.98 -26.71
CA GLU A 381 -16.47 -11.17 -27.94
C GLU A 381 -17.87 -10.58 -28.25
N ARG A 382 -18.92 -11.09 -27.60
CA ARG A 382 -20.30 -10.62 -27.72
C ARG A 382 -20.67 -9.54 -26.70
N ASP A 383 -19.81 -9.27 -25.72
CA ASP A 383 -20.07 -8.22 -24.72
C ASP A 383 -20.13 -6.85 -25.42
N PRO A 384 -21.15 -6.00 -25.15
CA PRO A 384 -21.25 -4.67 -25.76
C PRO A 384 -20.06 -3.74 -25.49
N LEU A 385 -19.25 -4.03 -24.48
CA LEU A 385 -18.03 -3.29 -24.13
C LEU A 385 -16.77 -3.89 -24.76
N PHE A 386 -16.86 -5.04 -25.41
CA PHE A 386 -15.74 -5.64 -26.13
C PHE A 386 -15.37 -4.78 -27.34
N ASP A 387 -14.08 -4.47 -27.48
CA ASP A 387 -13.59 -3.73 -28.63
C ASP A 387 -13.45 -4.67 -29.84
N GLN A 388 -14.42 -4.61 -30.74
CA GLN A 388 -14.43 -5.45 -31.95
C GLN A 388 -13.37 -5.06 -32.99
N THR A 389 -12.71 -3.91 -32.80
CA THR A 389 -11.69 -3.41 -33.73
C THR A 389 -10.28 -3.90 -33.38
N GLU A 390 -10.08 -4.38 -32.15
CA GLU A 390 -8.79 -4.89 -31.66
C GLU A 390 -8.68 -6.41 -31.88
N ASN A 391 -7.76 -6.85 -32.76
CA ASN A 391 -7.52 -8.27 -32.99
C ASN A 391 -6.55 -8.85 -31.95
N LEU A 392 -7.08 -9.20 -30.78
CA LEU A 392 -6.35 -9.88 -29.69
C LEU A 392 -5.97 -11.34 -30.02
N ASN A 393 -6.43 -11.88 -31.15
CA ASN A 393 -6.11 -13.22 -31.63
C ASN A 393 -4.90 -13.24 -32.59
N SER A 394 -4.25 -12.09 -32.80
CA SER A 394 -2.99 -12.01 -33.54
C SER A 394 -1.93 -12.85 -32.83
N ARG A 395 -1.39 -13.87 -33.51
CA ARG A 395 -0.39 -14.76 -32.90
C ARG A 395 0.88 -13.96 -32.57
N PRO A 396 1.53 -14.22 -31.42
CA PRO A 396 2.90 -13.76 -31.18
C PRO A 396 3.77 -14.00 -32.41
N THR A 397 4.53 -12.98 -32.81
CA THR A 397 5.61 -13.18 -33.76
C THR A 397 6.78 -13.88 -33.04
N THR A 398 7.64 -14.59 -33.79
CA THR A 398 8.83 -15.26 -33.22
C THR A 398 9.83 -14.31 -32.54
N HIS A 399 9.64 -13.00 -32.67
CA HIS A 399 10.51 -11.97 -32.11
C HIS A 399 9.99 -11.41 -30.77
N GLU A 400 8.76 -11.73 -30.39
CA GLU A 400 8.11 -11.19 -29.19
C GLU A 400 7.78 -12.32 -28.22
N ARG A 401 8.56 -12.43 -27.14
CA ARG A 401 8.47 -13.55 -26.18
C ARG A 401 7.21 -13.51 -25.30
N LEU A 402 6.64 -12.32 -25.08
CA LEU A 402 5.49 -12.05 -24.21
C LEU A 402 4.50 -11.12 -24.93
N PRO A 403 3.82 -11.58 -26.01
CA PRO A 403 2.97 -10.75 -26.84
C PRO A 403 1.83 -10.05 -26.07
N TYR A 404 1.21 -10.72 -25.10
CA TYR A 404 0.07 -10.13 -24.40
C TYR A 404 0.53 -9.05 -23.41
N ALA A 405 1.65 -9.26 -22.72
CA ALA A 405 2.27 -8.23 -21.90
C ALA A 405 2.72 -7.03 -22.75
N SER A 406 3.32 -7.26 -23.93
CA SER A 406 3.68 -6.18 -24.85
C SER A 406 2.48 -5.37 -25.32
N VAL A 407 1.36 -6.01 -25.68
CA VAL A 407 0.13 -5.29 -26.05
C VAL A 407 -0.38 -4.46 -24.88
N ALA A 408 -0.41 -5.03 -23.67
CA ALA A 408 -0.79 -4.28 -22.47
C ALA A 408 0.09 -3.04 -22.28
N HIS A 409 1.41 -3.15 -22.46
CA HIS A 409 2.32 -2.02 -22.38
C HIS A 409 2.02 -0.99 -23.48
N ALA A 410 1.88 -1.42 -24.74
CA ALA A 410 1.62 -0.52 -25.87
C ALA A 410 0.30 0.26 -25.74
N VAL A 411 -0.72 -0.34 -25.11
CA VAL A 411 -2.02 0.28 -24.87
C VAL A 411 -1.99 1.25 -23.68
N HIS A 412 -1.30 0.89 -22.59
CA HIS A 412 -1.35 1.66 -21.34
C HIS A 412 -0.23 2.70 -21.21
N GLU A 413 0.95 2.47 -21.79
CA GLU A 413 2.09 3.39 -21.68
C GLU A 413 1.79 4.81 -22.22
N PRO A 414 1.14 5.00 -23.39
CA PRO A 414 0.81 6.33 -23.87
C PRO A 414 -0.15 7.09 -22.95
N LEU A 415 -1.03 6.38 -22.24
CA LEU A 415 -2.00 7.00 -21.33
C LEU A 415 -1.35 7.51 -20.04
N ALA A 416 -0.07 7.23 -19.84
CA ALA A 416 0.74 7.77 -18.76
C ALA A 416 1.25 9.21 -19.08
N ASP A 417 1.29 9.59 -20.37
CA ASP A 417 1.58 10.96 -20.80
C ASP A 417 0.32 11.85 -20.72
N LEU A 418 0.46 13.05 -20.17
CA LEU A 418 -0.67 13.95 -19.92
C LEU A 418 -1.32 14.48 -21.20
N GLU A 419 -0.57 14.71 -22.27
CA GLU A 419 -1.10 15.25 -23.54
C GLU A 419 -1.88 14.15 -24.28
N ASP A 420 -1.31 12.95 -24.36
CA ASP A 420 -1.95 11.78 -24.95
C ASP A 420 -3.19 11.35 -24.14
N LEU A 421 -3.11 11.37 -22.80
CA LEU A 421 -4.24 11.10 -21.93
C LEU A 421 -5.37 12.12 -22.14
N ALA A 422 -5.06 13.42 -22.20
CA ALA A 422 -6.08 14.45 -22.42
C ALA A 422 -6.77 14.26 -23.78
N LEU A 423 -6.01 13.95 -24.82
CA LEU A 423 -6.55 13.63 -26.14
C LEU A 423 -7.44 12.38 -26.09
N PHE A 424 -6.98 11.32 -25.45
CA PHE A 424 -7.73 10.07 -25.26
C PHE A 424 -9.05 10.32 -24.53
N LEU A 425 -9.02 10.96 -23.36
CA LEU A 425 -10.21 11.24 -22.56
C LEU A 425 -11.22 12.13 -23.31
N ARG A 426 -10.75 13.08 -24.13
CA ARG A 426 -11.62 13.92 -24.96
C ARG A 426 -12.27 13.13 -26.10
N THR A 427 -11.49 12.32 -26.81
CA THR A 427 -11.92 11.58 -28.01
C THR A 427 -12.74 10.34 -27.69
N ASN A 428 -12.50 9.72 -26.53
CA ASN A 428 -13.10 8.46 -26.11
C ASN A 428 -14.00 8.62 -24.87
N ALA A 429 -14.48 9.83 -24.58
CA ALA A 429 -15.25 10.14 -23.38
C ALA A 429 -16.41 9.16 -23.10
N ASP A 430 -17.20 8.82 -24.12
CA ASP A 430 -18.32 7.89 -23.95
C ASP A 430 -17.86 6.45 -23.70
N LYS A 431 -16.75 6.04 -24.31
CA LYS A 431 -16.11 4.74 -24.03
C LYS A 431 -15.60 4.70 -22.58
N VAL A 432 -14.96 5.76 -22.11
CA VAL A 432 -14.46 5.88 -20.73
C VAL A 432 -15.62 5.79 -19.72
N LYS A 433 -16.69 6.56 -19.91
CA LYS A 433 -17.89 6.51 -19.03
C LYS A 433 -18.55 5.13 -18.99
N ARG A 434 -18.46 4.38 -20.10
CA ARG A 434 -19.02 3.02 -20.20
C ARG A 434 -18.11 1.96 -19.56
N ILE A 435 -16.79 2.09 -19.71
CA ILE A 435 -15.83 1.06 -19.29
C ILE A 435 -15.37 1.23 -17.84
N VAL A 436 -15.35 2.45 -17.29
CA VAL A 436 -14.97 2.65 -15.89
C VAL A 436 -16.19 2.39 -15.01
N ARG A 437 -16.09 1.39 -14.14
CA ARG A 437 -17.18 1.03 -13.23
C ARG A 437 -17.38 2.11 -12.14
N PRO A 438 -18.63 2.48 -11.82
CA PRO A 438 -18.91 3.30 -10.65
C PRO A 438 -18.41 2.65 -9.34
N PRO A 439 -17.96 3.46 -8.37
CA PRO A 439 -17.55 2.99 -7.05
C PRO A 439 -18.77 2.50 -6.25
N PHE A 440 -18.55 1.78 -5.15
CA PHE A 440 -19.62 1.58 -4.17
C PHE A 440 -20.02 2.91 -3.53
N GLY A 441 -21.32 3.10 -3.27
CA GLY A 441 -21.89 4.32 -2.72
C GLY A 441 -21.48 4.57 -1.27
N ALA A 442 -21.46 5.84 -0.84
CA ALA A 442 -21.38 6.16 0.57
C ALA A 442 -22.61 5.62 1.29
N PHE A 443 -22.51 5.23 2.58
CA PHE A 443 -23.69 4.84 3.35
C PHE A 443 -24.81 5.89 3.32
N SER A 444 -24.47 7.19 3.24
CA SER A 444 -25.42 8.29 3.10
C SER A 444 -26.11 8.36 1.73
N ASP A 445 -25.48 7.81 0.70
CA ASP A 445 -25.95 7.83 -0.69
C ASP A 445 -26.79 6.59 -1.02
N LEU A 446 -26.70 5.54 -0.19
CA LEU A 446 -27.44 4.31 -0.36
C LEU A 446 -28.90 4.45 0.10
N ALA A 447 -29.82 3.84 -0.63
CA ALA A 447 -31.23 3.81 -0.25
C ALA A 447 -31.45 3.07 1.09
N GLU A 448 -32.44 3.47 1.88
CA GLU A 448 -32.75 2.82 3.16
C GLU A 448 -33.10 1.33 2.97
N SER A 449 -33.78 1.00 1.87
CA SER A 449 -34.05 -0.37 1.45
C SER A 449 -33.70 -0.54 -0.03
N VAL A 450 -33.24 -1.74 -0.38
CA VAL A 450 -32.82 -2.10 -1.74
C VAL A 450 -33.55 -3.38 -2.13
N ASP A 451 -34.21 -3.33 -3.27
CA ASP A 451 -34.61 -4.55 -3.97
C ASP A 451 -33.35 -5.15 -4.61
N ALA A 452 -33.01 -6.40 -4.28
CA ALA A 452 -31.84 -7.09 -4.84
C ALA A 452 -31.87 -7.17 -6.38
N SER A 453 -33.04 -6.93 -7.00
CA SER A 453 -33.24 -6.87 -8.46
C SER A 453 -33.33 -5.45 -9.02
N ALA A 454 -33.05 -4.42 -8.22
CA ALA A 454 -33.16 -3.03 -8.63
C ALA A 454 -32.27 -2.70 -9.84
N ALA A 455 -32.76 -1.77 -10.67
CA ALA A 455 -31.99 -1.22 -11.79
C ALA A 455 -30.69 -0.58 -11.28
N PRO A 456 -29.60 -0.63 -12.07
CA PRO A 456 -28.29 -0.16 -11.63
C PRO A 456 -28.32 1.36 -11.50
N ASN A 457 -27.72 1.88 -10.44
CA ASN A 457 -27.48 3.30 -10.34
C ASN A 457 -26.25 3.68 -11.22
N PRO A 458 -26.35 4.69 -12.09
CA PRO A 458 -25.23 5.10 -12.95
C PRO A 458 -24.06 5.73 -12.16
N ASP A 459 -24.29 6.25 -10.95
CA ASP A 459 -23.31 7.03 -10.20
C ASP A 459 -22.59 6.22 -9.11
N HIS A 460 -23.20 5.15 -8.63
CA HIS A 460 -22.63 4.29 -7.59
C HIS A 460 -23.23 2.88 -7.60
N ARG A 461 -22.54 1.95 -6.94
CA ARG A 461 -23.00 0.59 -6.68
C ARG A 461 -23.50 0.43 -5.25
N ASP A 462 -24.46 -0.47 -5.04
CA ASP A 462 -24.90 -0.89 -3.72
C ASP A 462 -24.50 -2.35 -3.47
N PRO A 463 -23.66 -2.65 -2.46
CA PRO A 463 -23.22 -4.02 -2.20
C PRO A 463 -24.38 -4.95 -1.78
N ARG A 464 -25.56 -4.42 -1.46
CA ARG A 464 -26.77 -5.19 -1.15
C ARG A 464 -27.57 -5.59 -2.40
N ASN A 465 -27.22 -5.05 -3.56
CA ASN A 465 -27.77 -5.48 -4.85
C ASN A 465 -26.87 -6.58 -5.41
N ASP A 466 -27.40 -7.81 -5.54
CA ASP A 466 -26.64 -8.97 -5.99
C ASP A 466 -25.90 -8.70 -7.30
N ARG A 467 -26.54 -7.99 -8.23
CA ARG A 467 -25.96 -7.62 -9.51
C ARG A 467 -24.70 -6.78 -9.38
N ASP A 468 -24.65 -5.86 -8.41
CA ASP A 468 -23.54 -4.92 -8.25
C ASP A 468 -22.27 -5.59 -7.74
N ASN A 469 -22.39 -6.84 -7.25
CA ASN A 469 -21.27 -7.72 -6.89
C ASN A 469 -20.84 -8.65 -8.04
N LEU A 470 -21.48 -8.59 -9.22
CA LEU A 470 -21.15 -9.44 -10.36
C LEU A 470 -20.06 -8.83 -11.25
N PHE A 471 -19.29 -9.70 -11.90
CA PHE A 471 -18.24 -9.31 -12.83
C PHE A 471 -18.78 -8.93 -14.21
N ASP A 472 -18.05 -8.04 -14.90
CA ASP A 472 -18.27 -7.66 -16.28
C ASP A 472 -17.01 -7.04 -16.89
N MET A 473 -17.06 -6.64 -18.16
CA MET A 473 -15.93 -6.04 -18.88
C MET A 473 -15.41 -4.70 -18.31
N ARG A 474 -16.12 -4.07 -17.35
CA ARG A 474 -15.71 -2.79 -16.77
C ARG A 474 -14.57 -2.93 -15.76
N MET A 475 -14.35 -4.13 -15.23
CA MET A 475 -13.14 -4.52 -14.51
C MET A 475 -12.91 -6.03 -14.68
N PRO A 476 -11.79 -6.46 -15.28
CA PRO A 476 -11.55 -7.86 -15.56
C PRO A 476 -11.55 -8.73 -14.28
N PRO A 477 -11.92 -10.02 -14.39
CA PRO A 477 -12.13 -10.90 -13.24
C PRO A 477 -10.85 -11.29 -12.50
N TYR A 478 -9.68 -10.92 -13.02
CA TYR A 478 -8.39 -11.07 -12.36
C TYR A 478 -7.99 -9.82 -11.53
N MET A 479 -8.77 -8.73 -11.59
CA MET A 479 -8.65 -7.58 -10.69
C MET A 479 -9.81 -7.63 -9.70
N ARG A 480 -9.56 -8.29 -8.57
CA ARG A 480 -10.52 -8.43 -7.45
C ARG A 480 -10.08 -7.58 -6.28
N ASP A 481 -11.04 -7.15 -5.48
CA ASP A 481 -10.72 -6.63 -4.15
C ASP A 481 -10.39 -7.77 -3.18
N ALA A 482 -10.11 -7.42 -1.92
CA ALA A 482 -9.75 -8.38 -0.89
C ALA A 482 -10.86 -9.38 -0.57
N ASP A 483 -12.13 -9.04 -0.87
CA ASP A 483 -13.31 -9.88 -0.61
C ASP A 483 -13.72 -10.69 -1.86
N ALA A 484 -12.78 -10.87 -2.79
CA ALA A 484 -12.99 -11.52 -4.08
C ALA A 484 -14.10 -10.90 -4.94
N SER A 485 -14.54 -9.68 -4.60
CA SER A 485 -15.55 -8.93 -5.33
C SER A 485 -14.93 -8.15 -6.48
N PRO A 486 -15.75 -7.69 -7.43
CA PRO A 486 -15.24 -6.91 -8.55
C PRO A 486 -14.67 -5.57 -8.05
N LEU A 487 -13.34 -5.40 -8.19
CA LEU A 487 -12.61 -4.22 -7.76
C LEU A 487 -13.24 -2.95 -8.36
N SER A 488 -13.20 -1.84 -7.62
CA SER A 488 -13.50 -0.50 -8.13
C SER A 488 -12.39 0.46 -7.73
N ILE A 489 -12.23 1.52 -8.50
CA ILE A 489 -11.48 2.70 -8.05
C ILE A 489 -12.25 3.42 -6.94
N THR A 490 -11.56 4.25 -6.16
CA THR A 490 -12.18 5.03 -5.08
C THR A 490 -13.24 6.02 -5.62
N ARG A 491 -14.19 6.44 -4.77
CA ARG A 491 -15.23 7.41 -5.18
C ARG A 491 -14.62 8.72 -5.65
N ARG A 492 -13.59 9.19 -4.96
CA ARG A 492 -12.84 10.40 -5.31
C ARG A 492 -12.15 10.28 -6.66
N GLN A 493 -11.42 9.18 -6.92
CA GLN A 493 -10.78 8.95 -8.22
C GLN A 493 -11.81 8.90 -9.36
N TYR A 494 -12.93 8.19 -9.15
CA TYR A 494 -14.02 8.12 -10.13
C TYR A 494 -14.60 9.51 -10.45
N ARG A 495 -14.98 10.27 -9.40
CA ARG A 495 -15.56 11.60 -9.57
C ARG A 495 -14.60 12.57 -10.24
N THR A 496 -13.32 12.58 -9.86
CA THR A 496 -12.30 13.41 -10.52
C THR A 496 -12.15 13.02 -12.00
N LEU A 497 -12.10 11.72 -12.32
CA LEU A 497 -12.01 11.27 -13.71
C LEU A 497 -13.22 11.73 -14.54
N MET A 498 -14.43 11.55 -14.01
CA MET A 498 -15.66 11.94 -14.72
C MET A 498 -15.78 13.46 -14.90
N ASP A 499 -15.37 14.25 -13.90
CA ASP A 499 -15.28 15.72 -14.00
C ASP A 499 -14.28 16.15 -15.10
N VAL A 500 -13.08 15.56 -15.11
CA VAL A 500 -12.06 15.85 -16.13
C VAL A 500 -12.57 15.51 -17.53
N VAL A 501 -13.21 14.34 -17.71
CA VAL A 501 -13.82 13.96 -18.99
C VAL A 501 -14.86 14.98 -19.42
N GLN A 502 -15.78 15.36 -18.53
CA GLN A 502 -16.82 16.35 -18.83
C GLN A 502 -16.23 17.72 -19.23
N ARG A 503 -15.24 18.20 -18.47
CA ARG A 503 -14.59 19.51 -18.73
C ARG A 503 -13.79 19.50 -20.03
N LEU A 504 -13.12 18.41 -20.35
CA LEU A 504 -12.39 18.25 -21.62
C LEU A 504 -13.33 18.21 -22.84
N GLN A 505 -14.54 17.65 -22.69
CA GLN A 505 -15.58 17.68 -23.73
C GLN A 505 -16.19 19.08 -23.91
N ALA A 506 -16.31 19.85 -22.82
CA ALA A 506 -16.86 21.19 -22.85
C ALA A 506 -15.90 22.24 -23.46
N GLN A 507 -14.59 21.95 -23.50
CA GLN A 507 -13.61 22.82 -24.15
C GLN A 507 -13.62 22.59 -25.68
N PRO A 508 -13.77 23.66 -26.50
CA PRO A 508 -13.62 23.51 -27.94
C PRO A 508 -12.21 23.02 -28.26
N ALA A 509 -12.09 22.04 -29.16
CA ALA A 509 -10.79 21.59 -29.64
C ALA A 509 -10.02 22.81 -30.15
N ALA A 510 -8.81 23.03 -29.63
CA ALA A 510 -7.94 24.07 -30.16
C ALA A 510 -7.79 23.81 -31.68
N PRO A 511 -7.94 24.83 -32.54
CA PRO A 511 -7.75 24.64 -33.97
C PRO A 511 -6.33 24.11 -34.17
N VAL A 512 -6.23 22.91 -34.75
CA VAL A 512 -4.98 22.37 -35.26
C VAL A 512 -4.43 23.45 -36.18
N SER A 513 -3.26 24.01 -35.88
CA SER A 513 -2.63 25.04 -36.70
C SER A 513 -2.22 24.43 -38.04
N GLY A 514 -3.17 24.30 -38.95
CA GLY A 514 -2.95 23.94 -40.35
C GLY A 514 -2.39 25.14 -41.10
N ALA A 515 -1.21 24.93 -41.67
CA ALA A 515 -0.61 25.62 -42.81
C ALA A 515 -0.95 27.13 -42.97
N ALA A 516 -0.04 27.99 -42.51
CA ALA A 516 0.03 29.36 -43.01
C ALA A 516 0.64 29.35 -44.44
N PRO A 517 0.13 30.18 -45.37
CA PRO A 517 0.66 30.29 -46.72
C PRO A 517 2.02 30.99 -46.73
N VAL A 518 2.88 30.58 -47.67
CA VAL A 518 4.21 31.15 -47.89
C VAL A 518 4.10 32.62 -48.34
N ALA A 519 4.69 33.54 -47.57
CA ALA A 519 5.03 34.89 -48.01
C ALA A 519 6.26 35.41 -47.25
N ASP A 520 7.04 36.24 -47.95
CA ASP A 520 8.47 36.50 -47.78
C ASP A 520 8.98 37.17 -46.48
N ALA A 521 10.19 36.72 -46.12
CA ALA A 521 11.32 37.31 -45.38
C ALA A 521 11.16 38.62 -44.56
N ALA A 522 11.32 38.48 -43.24
CA ALA A 522 11.93 39.46 -42.30
C ALA A 522 12.53 38.71 -41.07
N PRO A 523 13.43 39.30 -40.26
CA PRO A 523 14.60 38.62 -39.72
C PRO A 523 14.36 37.64 -38.56
N ALA A 524 15.32 36.73 -38.40
CA ALA A 524 15.33 35.55 -37.53
C ALA A 524 14.75 35.75 -36.12
N ALA A 525 13.53 35.25 -35.91
CA ALA A 525 13.04 34.88 -34.59
C ALA A 525 13.73 33.59 -34.11
N GLU A 526 13.93 33.47 -32.80
CA GLU A 526 14.46 32.25 -32.18
C GLU A 526 13.70 31.01 -32.67
N PRO A 527 14.41 29.88 -32.91
CA PRO A 527 13.78 28.68 -33.42
C PRO A 527 12.66 28.22 -32.47
N PRO A 528 11.52 27.75 -33.02
CA PRO A 528 10.41 27.26 -32.22
C PRO A 528 10.91 26.21 -31.23
N GLN A 529 10.68 26.46 -29.94
CA GLN A 529 11.17 25.59 -28.88
C GLN A 529 10.49 24.23 -28.98
N THR A 530 11.29 23.17 -29.08
CA THR A 530 10.79 21.79 -29.08
C THR A 530 10.04 21.49 -27.77
N PRO A 531 9.03 20.59 -27.79
CA PRO A 531 8.31 20.15 -26.59
C PRO A 531 9.26 19.69 -25.47
N VAL A 532 10.38 19.05 -25.85
CA VAL A 532 11.47 18.63 -24.96
C VAL A 532 12.10 19.81 -24.23
N ARG A 533 12.39 20.93 -24.91
CA ARG A 533 12.93 22.14 -24.25
C ARG A 533 11.91 22.78 -23.31
N LYS A 534 10.62 22.75 -23.64
CA LYS A 534 9.56 23.22 -22.72
C LYS A 534 9.46 22.33 -21.48
N HIS A 535 9.55 21.01 -21.64
CA HIS A 535 9.54 20.06 -20.51
C HIS A 535 10.75 20.24 -19.60
N VAL A 536 11.98 20.25 -20.15
CA VAL A 536 13.23 20.46 -19.38
C VAL A 536 13.20 21.79 -18.61
N ARG A 537 12.69 22.86 -19.22
CA ARG A 537 12.59 24.17 -18.56
C ARG A 537 11.53 24.20 -17.46
N ARG A 538 10.44 23.43 -17.60
CA ARG A 538 9.39 23.25 -16.59
C ARG A 538 9.94 22.50 -15.37
N VAL A 539 10.73 21.45 -15.61
CA VAL A 539 11.40 20.66 -14.58
C VAL A 539 12.48 21.48 -13.87
N ALA A 540 13.32 22.23 -14.60
CA ALA A 540 14.34 23.12 -14.02
C ALA A 540 13.71 24.21 -13.14
N LYS A 541 12.60 24.81 -13.58
CA LYS A 541 11.84 25.82 -12.83
C LYS A 541 11.20 25.26 -11.55
N ARG A 542 10.73 24.00 -11.58
CA ARG A 542 10.22 23.29 -10.37
C ARG A 542 11.34 23.00 -9.35
N ARG A 543 12.61 22.93 -9.78
CA ARG A 543 13.77 22.63 -8.92
C ARG A 543 14.54 23.86 -8.43
N GLY A 544 14.11 25.08 -8.77
CA GLY A 544 14.81 26.31 -8.35
C GLY A 544 16.21 26.48 -8.96
N LEU A 545 16.54 25.70 -9.99
CA LEU A 545 17.82 25.78 -10.70
C LEU A 545 17.61 26.71 -11.90
N GLN A 546 18.20 27.92 -11.85
CA GLN A 546 18.32 28.80 -13.01
C GLN A 546 19.56 28.47 -13.83
#